data_AF-A0A353X8C4-F1
#
_entry.id   AF-A0A353X8C4-F1
#
_cell.length_a   1.000
_cell.length_b   1.000
_cell.length_c   1.000
_cell.angle_alpha   90.00
_cell.angle_beta   90.00
_cell.angle_gamma   90.00
#
_symmetry.space_group_name_H-M   'P 1'
#
loop_
_entity.id
_entity.type
_entity.pdbx_description
1 polymer ?
#
loop_
_entity_poly.entity_id
_entity_poly.type
_entity_poly.pdbx_seq_one_letter_code
_entity_poly.pdbx_strand_id
1 'polypeptide(L)' 'GPPSARALGLAPLRAHIRGELGQPEAVARAQADTRHYAKRQGTWLRTQLRPGPRIALKKPPPGTPGGGL' A
#
# COMPACT_ATOMS: atom_id res chain seq x y z
N GLY A 1 14.07 10.78 -16.47
CA GLY A 1 12.76 11.30 -16.01
C GLY A 1 12.69 11.21 -14.50
N PRO A 2 12.07 12.19 -13.82
CA PRO A 2 11.99 12.23 -12.36
C PRO A 2 11.24 10.99 -11.80
N PRO A 3 11.52 10.55 -10.57
CA PRO A 3 10.89 9.36 -9.98
C PRO A 3 9.35 9.45 -9.95
N SER A 4 8.78 10.65 -9.82
CA SER A 4 7.34 10.91 -9.91
C SER A 4 6.74 10.53 -11.26
N ALA A 5 7.51 10.59 -12.34
CA ALA A 5 7.05 10.19 -13.67
C ALA A 5 6.86 8.67 -13.83
N ARG A 6 7.28 7.88 -12.83
CA ARG A 6 7.13 6.42 -12.75
C ARG A 6 6.12 6.00 -11.66
N ALA A 7 5.18 6.88 -11.31
CA ALA A 7 4.13 6.52 -10.36
C ALA A 7 3.38 5.25 -10.81
N LEU A 8 3.01 4.43 -9.83
CA LEU A 8 2.35 3.14 -10.02
C LEU A 8 1.04 3.32 -10.82
N GLY A 9 0.88 2.57 -11.92
CA GLY A 9 -0.30 2.65 -12.78
C GLY A 9 -0.42 3.92 -13.64
N LEU A 10 0.54 4.85 -13.61
CA LEU A 10 0.45 6.10 -14.38
C LEU A 10 0.64 5.90 -15.89
N ALA A 11 1.42 4.91 -16.31
CA ALA A 11 1.67 4.62 -17.72
C ALA A 11 0.40 4.26 -18.51
N PRO A 12 -0.43 3.28 -18.10
CA PRO A 12 -1.67 2.97 -18.82
C PRO A 12 -2.67 4.13 -18.82
N LEU A 13 -2.74 4.92 -17.73
CA LEU A 13 -3.62 6.10 -17.68
C LEU A 13 -3.15 7.20 -18.64
N ARG A 14 -1.84 7.43 -18.77
CA ARG A 14 -1.28 8.36 -19.77
C ARG A 14 -1.55 7.90 -21.20
N ALA A 15 -1.43 6.61 -21.48
CA ALA A 15 -1.77 6.05 -22.78
C ALA A 15 -3.25 6.28 -23.12
N HIS A 16 -4.14 6.14 -22.14
CA HIS A 16 -5.56 6.48 -22.32
C HIS A 16 -5.78 7.96 -22.65
N ILE A 17 -5.13 8.88 -21.93
CA ILE A 17 -5.21 10.33 -22.19
C ILE A 17 -4.73 10.68 -23.61
N ARG A 18 -3.79 9.91 -24.16
CA ARG A 18 -3.29 10.09 -25.54
C ARG A 18 -4.15 9.40 -26.61
N GLY A 19 -5.19 8.66 -26.22
CA GLY A 19 -6.02 7.88 -27.15
C GLY A 19 -5.38 6.56 -27.62
N GLU A 20 -4.27 6.15 -27.02
CA GLU A 20 -3.54 4.92 -27.38
C GLU A 20 -4.14 3.67 -26.71
N LEU A 21 -4.98 3.86 -25.68
CA LEU A 21 -5.57 2.78 -24.88
C LEU A 21 -7.02 3.11 -24.48
N GLY A 22 -7.90 2.11 -24.52
CA GLY A 22 -9.27 2.26 -24.04
C GLY A 22 -9.32 2.49 -22.53
N GLN A 23 -10.28 3.29 -22.05
CA GLN A 23 -10.46 3.55 -20.61
C GLN A 23 -10.56 2.27 -19.75
N PRO A 24 -11.43 1.28 -20.08
CA PRO A 24 -11.56 0.10 -19.22
C PRO A 24 -10.26 -0.72 -19.17
N GLU A 25 -9.54 -0.78 -20.28
CA GLU A 25 -8.26 -1.48 -20.37
C GLU A 25 -7.17 -0.74 -19.58
N ALA A 26 -7.13 0.59 -19.64
CA ALA A 26 -6.20 1.40 -18.87
C ALA A 26 -6.40 1.21 -17.36
N VAL A 27 -7.66 1.21 -16.90
CA VAL A 27 -8.01 0.95 -15.50
C VAL A 27 -7.59 -0.45 -15.07
N ALA A 28 -7.91 -1.47 -15.89
CA ALA A 28 -7.55 -2.85 -15.58
C ALA A 28 -6.03 -3.04 -15.43
N ARG A 29 -5.24 -2.42 -16.32
CA ARG A 29 -3.77 -2.44 -16.25
C ARG A 29 -3.24 -1.70 -15.02
N ALA A 30 -3.76 -0.50 -14.72
CA ALA A 30 -3.35 0.25 -13.53
C ALA A 30 -3.64 -0.51 -12.21
N GLN A 31 -4.78 -1.20 -12.14
CA GLN A 31 -5.11 -2.05 -11.00
C GLN A 31 -4.18 -3.27 -10.90
N ALA A 32 -3.83 -3.89 -12.02
CA ALA A 32 -2.90 -5.02 -12.04
C ALA A 32 -1.51 -4.61 -11.52
N ASP A 33 -1.00 -3.47 -11.97
CA ASP A 33 0.25 -2.88 -11.46
C ASP A 33 0.19 -2.70 -9.94
N THR A 34 -0.94 -2.17 -9.45
CA THR A 34 -1.17 -1.95 -8.02
C THR A 34 -1.12 -3.24 -7.21
N ARG A 35 -1.80 -4.30 -7.69
CA ARG A 35 -1.78 -5.61 -7.04
C ARG A 35 -0.38 -6.24 -7.02
N HIS A 36 0.35 -6.13 -8.13
CA HIS A 36 1.73 -6.63 -8.20
C HIS A 36 2.66 -5.89 -7.23
N TYR A 37 2.52 -4.57 -7.11
CA TYR A 37 3.27 -3.80 -6.13
C TYR A 37 2.92 -4.20 -4.69
N ALA A 38 1.63 -4.27 -4.35
CA ALA A 38 1.19 -4.70 -3.02
C ALA A 38 1.70 -6.09 -2.66
N LYS A 39 1.66 -7.05 -3.60
CA LYS A 39 2.23 -8.39 -3.41
C LYS A 39 3.73 -8.34 -3.14
N ARG A 40 4.49 -7.55 -3.91
CA ARG A 40 5.94 -7.38 -3.69
C ARG A 40 6.23 -6.75 -2.33
N GLN A 41 5.47 -5.73 -1.94
CA GLN A 41 5.60 -5.11 -0.62
C GLN A 41 5.31 -6.13 0.49
N GLY A 42 4.25 -6.93 0.37
CA GLY A 42 3.94 -7.99 1.33
C GLY A 42 5.03 -9.06 1.42
N THR A 43 5.56 -9.51 0.28
CA THR A 43 6.69 -10.46 0.24
C THR A 43 7.96 -9.87 0.87
N TRP A 44 8.29 -8.64 0.53
CA TRP A 44 9.45 -7.94 1.09
C TRP A 44 9.27 -7.77 2.60
N LEU A 45 8.12 -7.29 3.06
CA LEU A 45 7.79 -7.12 4.47
C LEU A 45 7.98 -8.43 5.25
N ARG A 46 7.45 -9.54 4.74
CA ARG A 46 7.53 -10.85 5.38
C ARG A 46 8.96 -11.41 5.46
N THR A 47 9.82 -11.05 4.50
CA THR A 47 11.19 -11.58 4.42
C THR A 47 12.23 -10.67 5.05
N GLN A 48 11.96 -9.36 5.13
CA GLN A 48 12.91 -8.35 5.61
C GLN A 48 12.58 -7.85 7.02
N LEU A 49 11.30 -7.81 7.42
CA LEU A 49 10.98 -7.54 8.82
C LEU A 49 11.17 -8.81 9.62
N ARG A 50 12.31 -8.86 10.32
CA ARG A 50 12.44 -9.74 11.49
C ARG A 50 11.40 -9.31 12.52
N PRO A 51 10.65 -10.23 13.15
CA PRO A 51 9.77 -9.85 14.23
C PRO A 51 10.61 -9.16 15.32
N GLY A 52 10.32 -7.87 15.53
CA GLY A 52 10.90 -7.14 16.63
C GLY A 52 10.42 -7.71 17.97
N PRO A 53 11.05 -7.32 19.09
CA PRO A 53 10.58 -7.72 20.42
C PRO A 53 9.09 -7.38 20.56
N ARG A 54 8.28 -8.34 21.04
CA ARG A 54 6.87 -8.08 21.36
C ARG A 54 6.84 -7.05 22.49
N ILE A 55 6.44 -5.83 22.15
CA ILE A 55 6.18 -4.79 23.15
C ILE A 55 4.89 -5.18 23.85
N ALA A 56 4.99 -5.66 25.08
CA ALA A 56 3.83 -5.87 25.92
C ALA A 56 3.20 -4.49 26.19
N LEU A 57 1.96 -4.30 25.76
CA LEU A 57 1.18 -3.17 26.24
C LEU A 57 1.11 -3.30 27.77
N LYS A 58 1.62 -2.29 28.49
CA LYS A 58 1.54 -2.28 29.94
C LYS A 58 0.07 -2.38 30.32
N LYS A 59 -0.32 -3.45 31.02
CA LYS A 59 -1.68 -3.58 31.55
C LYS A 59 -1.92 -2.36 32.45
N PRO A 60 -3.05 -1.65 32.32
CA PRO A 60 -3.37 -0.59 33.26
C PRO A 60 -3.35 -1.16 34.69
N PRO A 61 -2.90 -0.38 35.68
CA PRO A 61 -2.90 -0.84 37.06
C PRO A 61 -4.31 -1.30 37.46
N PRO A 62 -4.45 -2.37 38.26
CA PRO A 62 -5.75 -2.76 38.78
C PRO A 62 -6.29 -1.60 39.62
N GLY A 63 -7.43 -1.05 39.22
CA GLY A 63 -8.11 0.01 39.98
C GLY A 63 -8.25 1.36 39.27
N THR A 64 -7.95 1.51 37.97
CA THR A 64 -8.38 2.72 37.23
C THR A 64 -9.90 2.71 37.11
N PRO A 65 -10.65 3.59 37.82
CA PRO A 65 -12.08 3.72 37.61
C PRO A 65 -12.28 4.37 36.24
N GLY A 66 -13.25 3.90 35.47
CA GLY A 66 -13.60 4.47 34.18
C GLY A 66 -13.80 5.98 34.31
N GLY A 67 -12.92 6.75 33.64
CA GLY A 67 -13.10 8.18 33.46
C GLY A 67 -14.28 8.40 32.54
N GLY A 68 -15.47 8.50 33.12
CA GLY A 68 -16.61 9.11 32.47
C GLY A 68 -16.36 10.61 32.35
N LEU A 69 -16.40 11.09 31.11
CA LEU A 69 -16.93 12.39 30.74
C LEU A 69 -17.89 12.16 29.58
#